data_AF-A0A8J6IXV6-F1
#
_entry.id   AF-A0A8J6IXV6-F1
#
_cell.length_a   1.000
_cell.length_b   1.000
_cell.length_c   1.000
_cell.angle_alpha   90.00
_cell.angle_beta   90.00
_cell.angle_gamma   90.00
#
_symmetry.space_group_name_H-M   'P 1'
#
loop_
_entity.id
_entity.type
_entity.pdbx_description
1 polymer ?
#
loop_
_entity_poly.entity_id
_entity_poly.type
_entity_poly.pdbx_seq_one_letter_code
_entity_poly.pdbx_strand_id
1 'polypeptide(L)'
;MFRTTSIMNSLTLCAFLLMFVTSSALALPEQKQQQQKRQIQRDPPKVQQRREHIDRSQAIQRARRETQGRVLKVNQNRERFQIKMLQKSGRVRSIHVDKHSGEVTNPKPRTKDNR
;
A
#
# COMPACT_ATOMS: atom_id res chain seq x y z
N MET A 1 3.54 29.51 -29.23
CA MET A 1 2.12 29.10 -29.37
C MET A 1 2.04 27.90 -30.31
N PHE A 2 0.91 27.19 -30.31
CA PHE A 2 0.70 25.84 -30.88
C PHE A 2 0.75 25.75 -32.43
N ARG A 3 0.76 24.47 -32.88
CA ARG A 3 0.28 23.90 -34.18
C ARG A 3 1.38 23.58 -35.22
N THR A 4 1.42 22.43 -35.91
CA THR A 4 0.60 21.18 -35.83
C THR A 4 1.32 19.98 -36.50
N THR A 5 0.97 18.77 -36.03
CA THR A 5 0.90 17.45 -36.72
C THR A 5 1.04 17.42 -38.26
N SER A 6 1.89 16.59 -38.87
CA SER A 6 1.79 15.11 -39.08
C SER A 6 1.15 14.71 -40.41
N ILE A 7 2.00 14.43 -41.41
CA ILE A 7 1.77 13.67 -42.67
C ILE A 7 3.17 13.12 -43.04
N MET A 8 3.44 11.88 -43.48
CA MET A 8 2.62 10.71 -43.81
C MET A 8 3.38 9.41 -43.46
N ASN A 9 2.69 8.27 -43.24
CA ASN A 9 3.26 6.92 -43.50
C ASN A 9 2.15 5.87 -43.71
N SER A 10 1.41 6.04 -44.80
CA SER A 10 0.43 5.08 -45.30
C SER A 10 1.06 4.36 -46.50
N LEU A 11 1.67 3.20 -46.29
CA LEU A 11 1.88 2.12 -47.29
C LEU A 11 2.75 0.99 -46.70
N THR A 12 2.16 0.11 -45.88
CA THR A 12 2.69 -1.25 -45.71
C THR A 12 1.51 -2.20 -45.63
N LEU A 13 1.07 -2.57 -46.83
CA LEU A 13 -0.21 -3.18 -47.15
C LEU A 13 -0.28 -4.64 -46.66
N CYS A 14 -1.52 -5.07 -46.36
CA CYS A 14 -2.00 -6.43 -46.17
C CYS A 14 -1.21 -7.52 -46.93
N ALA A 15 -0.57 -8.47 -46.23
CA ALA A 15 0.06 -9.65 -46.88
C ALA A 15 0.21 -10.94 -46.03
N PHE A 16 -0.32 -11.05 -44.80
CA PHE A 16 -0.20 -12.28 -43.99
C PHE A 16 -1.53 -12.73 -43.35
N LEU A 17 -2.55 -12.89 -44.19
CA LEU A 17 -3.90 -13.33 -43.80
C LEU A 17 -4.25 -14.76 -44.30
N LEU A 18 -3.27 -15.55 -44.78
CA LEU A 18 -3.50 -16.86 -45.41
C LEU A 18 -2.43 -17.91 -45.08
N MET A 19 -2.39 -18.38 -43.83
CA MET A 19 -1.99 -19.77 -43.51
C MET A 19 -2.80 -20.30 -42.32
N PHE A 20 -4.08 -20.58 -42.59
CA PHE A 20 -4.78 -21.66 -41.90
C PHE A 20 -4.27 -23.02 -42.41
N VAL A 21 -4.59 -24.08 -41.66
CA VAL A 21 -4.35 -25.50 -41.97
C VAL A 21 -2.93 -26.03 -41.71
N THR A 22 -2.71 -26.54 -40.50
CA THR A 22 -2.58 -28.00 -40.27
C THR A 22 -3.05 -28.36 -38.86
N SER A 23 -4.00 -29.28 -38.76
CA SER A 23 -4.48 -29.79 -37.48
C SER A 23 -3.49 -30.78 -36.88
N SER A 24 -3.22 -30.69 -35.58
CA SER A 24 -2.71 -31.81 -34.78
C SER A 24 -3.19 -31.67 -33.35
N ALA A 25 -4.27 -32.37 -33.03
CA ALA A 25 -4.76 -32.48 -31.66
C ALA A 25 -3.87 -33.45 -30.88
N LEU A 26 -3.05 -32.92 -29.97
CA LEU A 26 -2.44 -33.71 -28.90
C LEU A 26 -2.98 -33.19 -27.58
N ALA A 27 -3.88 -33.95 -26.98
CA ALA A 27 -4.40 -33.69 -25.65
C ALA A 27 -3.28 -33.88 -24.63
N LEU A 28 -2.88 -32.81 -23.95
CA LEU A 28 -2.06 -32.89 -22.73
C LEU A 28 -3.00 -32.88 -21.50
N PRO A 29 -2.65 -33.63 -20.43
CA PRO A 29 -3.52 -33.79 -19.27
C PRO A 29 -3.69 -32.49 -18.49
N GLU A 30 -4.84 -32.34 -17.82
CA GLU A 30 -5.12 -31.20 -16.93
C GLU A 30 -4.02 -31.06 -15.85
N GLN A 31 -3.10 -30.11 -16.07
CA GLN A 31 -2.30 -29.62 -14.97
C GLN A 31 -3.18 -28.80 -14.04
N LYS A 32 -3.30 -29.30 -12.81
CA LYS A 32 -3.93 -28.73 -11.61
C LYS A 32 -3.54 -27.26 -11.32
N GLN A 33 -3.98 -26.31 -12.15
CA GLN A 33 -3.85 -24.86 -11.89
C GLN A 33 -5.00 -24.29 -11.03
N GLN A 34 -5.89 -25.15 -10.53
CA GLN A 34 -6.90 -24.81 -9.51
C GLN A 34 -6.30 -24.65 -8.09
N GLN A 35 -5.20 -23.91 -7.94
CA GLN A 35 -4.73 -23.42 -6.63
C GLN A 35 -4.40 -21.91 -6.60
N GLN A 36 -4.61 -21.18 -7.69
CA GLN A 36 -4.47 -19.71 -7.70
C GLN A 36 -5.80 -18.94 -7.76
N LYS A 37 -6.91 -19.62 -7.44
CA LYS A 37 -8.14 -18.98 -6.92
C LYS A 37 -8.28 -19.24 -5.42
N ARG A 38 -7.19 -18.99 -4.65
CA ARG A 38 -7.33 -18.72 -3.22
C ARG A 38 -8.29 -17.55 -3.11
N GLN A 39 -9.45 -17.85 -2.54
CA GLN A 39 -10.54 -16.92 -2.40
C GLN A 39 -10.00 -15.68 -1.70
N ILE A 40 -9.92 -14.56 -2.42
CA ILE A 40 -9.96 -13.25 -1.77
C ILE A 40 -11.41 -13.11 -1.31
N GLN A 41 -11.74 -13.86 -0.27
CA GLN A 41 -12.92 -13.67 0.55
C GLN A 41 -12.65 -12.34 1.26
N ARG A 42 -12.87 -11.24 0.52
CA ARG A 42 -13.00 -9.92 1.08
C ARG A 42 -14.27 -10.01 1.90
N ASP A 43 -14.11 -10.39 3.17
CA ASP A 43 -15.15 -10.20 4.16
C ASP A 43 -15.73 -8.80 3.90
N PRO A 44 -17.06 -8.66 3.71
CA PRO A 44 -17.65 -7.35 3.50
C PRO A 44 -17.15 -6.47 4.65
N PRO A 45 -16.59 -5.27 4.36
CA PRO A 45 -15.91 -4.48 5.36
C PRO A 45 -16.88 -4.30 6.52
N LYS A 46 -16.53 -4.86 7.68
CA LYS A 46 -17.45 -4.96 8.82
C LYS A 46 -17.69 -3.54 9.29
N VAL A 47 -18.76 -2.90 8.79
CA VAL A 47 -19.24 -1.56 9.20
C VAL A 47 -19.88 -1.68 10.58
N GLN A 48 -19.08 -2.20 11.51
CA GLN A 48 -19.40 -2.14 12.91
C GLN A 48 -19.17 -0.69 13.29
N GLN A 49 -20.24 -0.03 13.74
CA GLN A 49 -20.21 1.26 14.42
C GLN A 49 -19.46 1.10 15.76
N ARG A 50 -18.16 0.83 15.67
CA ARG A 50 -17.22 0.97 16.75
C ARG A 50 -17.07 2.47 16.97
N ARG A 51 -17.42 2.90 18.19
CA ARG A 51 -17.12 4.23 18.76
C ARG A 51 -15.85 4.79 18.13
N GLU A 52 -15.90 6.01 17.59
CA GLU A 52 -14.82 6.58 16.77
C GLU A 52 -13.45 6.39 17.44
N HIS A 53 -12.69 5.44 16.91
CA HIS A 53 -11.47 4.98 17.51
C HIS A 53 -10.53 4.61 16.38
N ILE A 54 -9.47 5.38 16.23
CA ILE A 54 -8.59 5.28 15.09
C ILE A 54 -7.92 3.90 15.03
N ASP A 55 -7.86 3.33 13.83
CA ASP A 55 -7.18 2.07 13.61
C ASP A 55 -5.65 2.26 13.52
N ARG A 56 -4.92 1.15 13.50
CA ARG A 56 -3.45 1.13 13.43
C ARG A 56 -2.91 1.80 12.15
N SER A 57 -3.60 1.64 11.02
CA SER A 57 -3.25 2.25 9.73
C SER A 57 -3.44 3.76 9.75
N GLN A 58 -4.55 4.24 10.31
CA GLN A 58 -4.82 5.67 10.49
C GLN A 58 -3.78 6.31 11.42
N ALA A 59 -3.42 5.66 12.53
CA ALA A 59 -2.35 6.12 13.40
C ALA A 59 -1.00 6.23 12.67
N ILE A 60 -0.65 5.23 11.84
CA ILE A 60 0.54 5.24 10.99
C ILE A 60 0.50 6.39 9.98
N GLN A 61 -0.64 6.63 9.32
CA GLN A 61 -0.79 7.74 8.38
C GLN A 61 -0.63 9.11 9.08
N ARG A 62 -1.26 9.30 10.25
CA ARG A 62 -1.12 10.52 11.07
C ARG A 62 0.35 10.75 11.45
N ALA A 63 1.04 9.74 11.96
CA ALA A 63 2.48 9.83 12.29
C ALA A 63 3.40 10.07 11.07
N ARG A 64 3.07 9.49 9.90
CA ARG A 64 3.79 9.74 8.64
C ARG A 64 3.65 11.17 8.16
N ARG A 65 2.47 11.79 8.30
CA ARG A 65 2.27 13.22 7.98
C ARG A 65 3.15 14.12 8.86
N GLU A 66 3.22 13.83 10.15
CA GLU A 66 4.01 14.58 11.15
C GLU A 66 5.55 14.50 10.96
N THR A 67 6.10 13.37 10.50
CA THR A 67 7.58 13.21 10.39
C THR A 67 8.14 12.95 9.00
N GLN A 68 7.29 12.70 8.00
CA GLN A 68 7.70 12.30 6.64
C GLN A 68 8.73 11.15 6.60
N GLY A 69 8.69 10.28 7.62
CA GLY A 69 9.70 9.25 7.88
C GLY A 69 9.23 7.81 7.67
N ARG A 70 10.14 6.86 7.88
CA ARG A 70 9.85 5.42 7.82
C ARG A 70 9.38 4.92 9.20
N VAL A 71 8.37 4.05 9.22
CA VAL A 71 7.91 3.40 10.46
C VAL A 71 8.87 2.26 10.81
N LEU A 72 9.40 2.26 12.04
CA LEU A 72 10.27 1.18 12.56
C LEU A 72 9.48 0.18 13.40
N LYS A 73 8.68 0.66 14.35
CA LYS A 73 7.89 -0.17 15.26
C LYS A 73 6.60 0.54 15.64
N VAL A 74 5.51 -0.22 15.74
CA VAL A 74 4.23 0.24 16.29
C VAL A 74 3.90 -0.61 17.50
N ASN A 75 3.99 -0.01 18.69
CA ASN A 75 3.40 -0.53 19.91
C ASN A 75 2.00 0.06 20.07
N GLN A 76 1.14 -0.63 20.80
CA GLN A 76 -0.15 -0.11 21.23
C GLN A 76 -0.39 -0.44 22.70
N ASN A 77 -0.98 0.49 23.44
CA ASN A 77 -1.58 0.21 24.74
C ASN A 77 -3.12 0.39 24.63
N ARG A 78 -3.83 0.58 25.74
CA ARG A 78 -5.30 0.74 25.73
C ARG A 78 -5.74 2.07 25.11
N GLU A 79 -4.98 3.14 25.35
CA GLU A 79 -5.35 4.54 25.06
C GLU A 79 -4.70 5.10 23.78
N ARG A 80 -3.49 4.65 23.43
CA ARG A 80 -2.65 5.25 22.38
C ARG A 80 -1.84 4.22 21.59
N PHE A 81 -1.47 4.61 20.37
CA PHE A 81 -0.39 3.99 19.61
C PHE A 81 0.93 4.70 19.92
N GLN A 82 2.00 3.94 20.15
CA GLN A 82 3.37 4.47 20.18
C GLN A 82 4.12 3.99 18.94
N ILE A 83 4.48 4.93 18.08
CA ILE A 83 5.09 4.69 16.79
C ILE A 83 6.53 5.20 16.84
N LYS A 84 7.51 4.31 16.65
CA LYS A 84 8.90 4.70 16.43
C LYS A 84 9.09 5.01 14.94
N MET A 85 9.48 6.24 14.63
CA MET A 85 9.69 6.76 13.28
C MET A 85 11.17 7.06 13.06
N LEU A 86 11.73 6.59 11.94
CA LEU A 86 13.02 7.01 11.42
C LEU A 86 12.81 8.25 10.54
N GLN A 87 13.32 9.40 10.95
CA GLN A 87 13.26 10.64 10.18
C GLN A 87 14.27 10.60 9.02
N LYS A 88 14.09 11.48 8.03
CA LYS A 88 15.03 11.64 6.90
C LYS A 88 16.47 11.97 7.34
N SER A 89 16.63 12.59 8.51
CA SER A 89 17.93 12.90 9.15
C SER A 89 18.59 11.71 9.87
N GLY A 90 18.04 10.50 9.77
CA GLY A 90 18.52 9.31 10.50
C GLY A 90 18.13 9.28 12.00
N ARG A 91 17.61 10.39 12.56
CA ARG A 91 17.14 10.43 13.95
C ARG A 91 15.87 9.59 14.13
N VAL A 92 15.81 8.83 15.23
CA VAL A 92 14.58 8.11 15.64
C VAL A 92 13.74 8.99 16.55
N ARG A 93 12.49 9.27 16.16
CA ARG A 93 11.49 9.98 16.96
C ARG A 93 10.43 8.98 17.45
N SER A 94 10.06 9.04 18.73
CA SER A 94 8.84 8.40 19.22
C SER A 94 7.68 9.36 18.98
N ILE A 95 6.60 8.88 18.39
CA ILE A 95 5.33 9.61 18.23
C ILE A 95 4.26 8.84 19.00
N HIS A 96 3.44 9.54 19.75
CA HIS A 96 2.22 8.99 20.36
C HIS A 96 1.02 9.47 19.55
N VAL A 97 0.06 8.59 19.32
CA VAL A 97 -1.22 8.94 18.69
C VAL A 97 -2.32 8.41 19.60
N ASP A 98 -3.14 9.30 20.16
CA ASP A 98 -4.29 8.90 20.96
C ASP A 98 -5.25 8.05 20.11
N LYS A 99 -5.90 7.04 20.68
CA LYS A 99 -6.78 6.15 19.92
C LYS A 99 -8.19 6.70 19.77
N HIS A 100 -8.65 7.55 20.68
CA HIS A 100 -10.01 8.11 20.67
C HIS A 100 -10.05 9.38 19.81
N SER A 101 -9.22 10.39 20.10
CA SER A 101 -9.16 11.62 19.29
C SER A 101 -8.30 11.47 18.03
N GLY A 102 -7.34 10.53 18.04
CA GLY A 102 -6.31 10.46 17.01
C GLY A 102 -5.33 11.64 17.04
N GLU A 103 -5.28 12.41 18.13
CA GLU A 103 -4.32 13.50 18.31
C GLU A 103 -2.88 12.96 18.32
N VAL A 104 -1.97 13.67 17.67
CA VAL A 104 -0.56 13.28 17.55
C VAL A 104 0.26 14.06 18.57
N THR A 105 0.73 13.39 19.61
CA THR A 105 1.56 13.98 20.66
C THR A 105 3.01 13.52 20.55
N ASN A 106 3.94 14.46 20.70
CA ASN A 106 5.37 14.18 20.68
C ASN A 106 5.88 14.11 22.13
N PRO A 107 6.23 12.92 22.66
CA PRO A 107 6.78 12.81 24.01
C PRO A 107 8.05 13.65 24.14
N LYS A 108 8.13 14.47 25.20
CA LYS A 108 9.34 15.22 25.54
C LYS A 108 10.53 14.26 25.66
N PRO A 109 11.73 14.62 25.15
CA PRO A 109 12.92 13.81 25.39
C PRO A 109 13.13 13.70 26.90
N ARG A 110 13.25 12.47 27.41
CA ARG A 110 13.65 12.25 28.80
C ARG A 110 15.13 12.58 28.89
N THR A 111 15.46 13.69 29.55
CA THR A 111 16.80 13.87 30.11
C THR A 111 17.04 12.68 31.02
N LYS A 112 18.03 11.84 30.69
CA LYS A 112 18.58 10.92 31.68
C LYS A 112 19.46 11.78 32.58
N ASP A 113 18.98 12.13 33.76
CA ASP A 113 19.87 12.54 34.83
C ASP A 113 20.71 11.31 35.19
N ASN A 114 21.96 11.31 34.72
CA ASN A 114 22.97 10.37 35.15
C ASN A 114 23.47 10.88 36.52
N ARG A 115 22.90 10.34 37.60
CA ARG A 115 23.35 10.54 38.98
C ARG A 115 23.84 9.21 39.54
#